data_AF-A0A524J860-F1
#
_entry.id   AF-A0A524J860-F1
#
_cell.length_a   1.000
_cell.length_b   1.000
_cell.length_c   1.000
_cell.angle_alpha   90.00
_cell.angle_beta   90.00
_cell.angle_gamma   90.00
#
_symmetry.space_group_name_H-M   'P 1'
#
loop_
_entity.id
_entity.type
_entity.pdbx_description
1 polymer ?
#
loop_
_entity_poly.entity_id
_entity_poly.type
_entity_poly.pdbx_seq_one_letter_code
_entity_poly.pdbx_strand_id
1 'polypeptide(L)'
;MRAEEVRTVLDSIGKRPTKRLGQNFLLDDSIIQRQVALAELKTGERVLEIGPGIGNLTDEILKYGVSLVAVEQDQEFCKFLKKRFGDRIELIQADAVKAFLPEFSKVVSNLPYQISSPITFKLL
;
A
#
# COMPACT_ATOMS: atom_id res chain seq x y z
N MET A 1 -2.13 3.37 12.10
CA MET A 1 -2.98 2.55 13.00
C MET A 1 -2.10 1.77 13.97
N ARG A 2 -2.53 1.67 15.23
CA ARG A 2 -1.86 0.85 16.26
C ARG A 2 -2.23 -0.62 16.14
N ALA A 3 -1.47 -1.50 16.82
CA ALA A 3 -1.66 -2.95 16.73
C ALA A 3 -3.10 -3.43 17.05
N GLU A 4 -3.77 -2.82 18.03
CA GLU A 4 -5.14 -3.19 18.42
C GLU A 4 -6.18 -2.81 17.34
N GLU A 5 -6.03 -1.63 16.76
CA GLU A 5 -6.87 -1.17 15.64
C GLU A 5 -6.69 -2.07 14.43
N VAL A 6 -5.44 -2.48 14.14
CA VAL A 6 -5.15 -3.38 13.04
C VAL A 6 -5.79 -4.74 13.25
N ARG A 7 -5.74 -5.30 14.46
CA ARG A 7 -6.47 -6.55 14.78
C ARG A 7 -7.96 -6.39 14.56
N THR A 8 -8.55 -5.30 15.05
CA THR A 8 -9.98 -5.01 14.88
C THR A 8 -10.37 -4.91 13.40
N VAL A 9 -9.55 -4.22 12.59
CA VAL A 9 -9.75 -4.13 11.14
C VAL A 9 -9.67 -5.52 10.51
N LEU A 10 -8.62 -6.28 10.80
CA LEU A 10 -8.43 -7.63 10.24
C LEU A 10 -9.60 -8.56 10.59
N ASP A 11 -10.06 -8.54 11.83
CA ASP A 11 -11.23 -9.31 12.27
C ASP A 11 -12.49 -8.88 11.52
N SER A 12 -12.70 -7.57 11.33
CA SER A 12 -13.87 -7.02 10.61
C SER A 12 -13.93 -7.41 9.13
N ILE A 13 -12.76 -7.69 8.52
CA ILE A 13 -12.66 -8.14 7.12
C ILE A 13 -12.42 -9.64 7.00
N GLY A 14 -12.54 -10.39 8.10
CA GLY A 14 -12.38 -11.85 8.13
C GLY A 14 -10.97 -12.33 7.76
N LYS A 15 -9.95 -11.50 7.99
CA LYS A 15 -8.55 -11.81 7.69
C LYS A 15 -7.78 -12.12 8.96
N ARG A 16 -6.83 -13.04 8.83
CA ARG A 16 -5.76 -13.25 9.80
C ARG A 16 -4.43 -13.04 9.07
N PRO A 17 -3.43 -12.41 9.70
CA PRO A 17 -2.10 -12.30 9.09
C PRO A 17 -1.59 -13.70 8.76
N THR A 18 -1.22 -13.93 7.50
CA THR A 18 -0.65 -15.23 7.09
C THR A 18 0.81 -15.09 6.72
N LYS A 19 1.67 -15.93 7.33
CA LYS A 19 3.09 -16.02 6.93
C LYS A 19 3.24 -16.43 5.46
N ARG A 20 2.30 -17.23 4.94
CA ARG A 20 2.30 -17.70 3.55
C ARG A 20 2.15 -16.57 2.53
N LEU A 21 1.52 -15.45 2.87
CA LEU A 21 1.42 -14.29 1.96
C LEU A 21 2.42 -13.18 2.32
N GLY A 22 3.33 -13.43 3.27
CA GLY A 22 4.33 -12.45 3.69
C GLY A 22 3.75 -11.15 4.29
N GLN A 23 2.52 -11.20 4.81
CA GLN A 23 1.82 -10.01 5.31
C GLN A 23 2.49 -9.49 6.60
N ASN A 24 3.19 -8.38 6.48
CA ASN A 24 3.75 -7.62 7.60
C ASN A 24 3.19 -6.20 7.55
N PHE A 25 2.37 -5.84 8.54
CA PHE A 25 1.77 -4.51 8.59
C PHE A 25 2.72 -3.53 9.27
N LEU A 26 2.95 -2.40 8.62
CA LEU A 26 3.81 -1.35 9.16
C LEU A 26 3.03 -0.53 10.19
N LEU A 27 3.43 -0.61 11.46
CA LEU A 27 2.73 0.02 12.60
C LEU A 27 3.50 1.16 13.24
N ASP A 28 4.80 1.27 12.96
CA ASP A 28 5.66 2.28 13.56
C ASP A 28 5.60 3.56 12.73
N ASP A 29 4.92 4.56 13.28
CA ASP A 29 4.72 5.86 12.63
C ASP A 29 6.05 6.56 12.30
N SER A 30 7.10 6.37 13.12
CA SER A 30 8.41 6.98 12.87
C SER A 30 9.09 6.38 11.65
N ILE A 31 8.96 5.06 11.44
CA ILE A 31 9.48 4.37 10.26
C ILE A 31 8.67 4.77 9.02
N ILE A 32 7.34 4.85 9.14
CA ILE A 32 6.46 5.29 8.04
C ILE A 32 6.85 6.69 7.58
N GLN A 33 6.92 7.65 8.51
CA GLN A 33 7.29 9.04 8.21
C GLN A 33 8.67 9.12 7.58
N ARG A 34 9.65 8.38 8.10
CA ARG A 34 11.00 8.35 7.55
C ARG A 34 11.02 7.78 6.13
N GLN A 35 10.29 6.70 5.85
CA GLN A 35 10.20 6.11 4.51
C GLN A 35 9.61 7.09 3.50
N VAL A 36 8.50 7.74 3.84
CA VAL A 36 7.86 8.70 2.92
C VAL A 36 8.71 9.97 2.76
N ALA A 37 9.38 10.45 3.81
CA ALA A 37 10.31 11.57 3.72
C ALA A 37 11.48 11.28 2.75
N LEU A 38 12.04 10.07 2.78
CA LEU A 38 13.12 9.65 1.86
C LEU A 38 12.66 9.56 0.40
N ALA A 39 11.36 9.42 0.14
CA ALA A 39 10.81 9.44 -1.22
C ALA A 39 10.73 10.86 -1.81
N GLU A 40 10.95 11.90 -0.99
CA GLU A 40 10.97 13.31 -1.39
C GLU A 40 9.75 13.69 -2.25
N LEU A 41 8.56 13.20 -1.88
CA LEU A 41 7.34 13.36 -2.65
C LEU A 41 6.98 14.84 -2.83
N LYS A 42 6.53 15.20 -4.03
CA LYS A 42 6.08 16.54 -4.39
C LYS A 42 4.61 16.53 -4.77
N THR A 43 3.91 17.60 -4.42
CA THR A 43 2.50 17.79 -4.79
C THR A 43 2.31 17.65 -6.30
N GLY A 44 1.28 16.90 -6.71
CA GLY A 44 0.98 16.62 -8.11
C GLY A 44 1.76 15.44 -8.72
N GLU A 45 2.75 14.86 -8.03
CA GLU A 45 3.38 13.60 -8.48
C GLU A 45 2.36 12.46 -8.49
N ARG A 46 2.54 11.53 -9.43
CA ARG A 46 1.75 10.29 -9.49
C ARG A 46 2.55 9.17 -8.84
N VAL A 47 2.10 8.73 -7.68
CA VAL A 47 2.80 7.76 -6.84
C VAL A 47 2.13 6.40 -6.94
N LEU A 48 2.92 5.34 -7.08
CA LEU A 48 2.48 3.96 -7.01
C LEU A 48 2.75 3.37 -5.62
N GLU A 49 1.75 2.75 -5.02
CA GLU A 49 1.87 1.89 -3.85
C GLU A 49 1.42 0.46 -4.18
N ILE A 50 2.29 -0.52 -3.99
CA ILE A 50 2.00 -1.95 -4.19
C ILE A 50 1.82 -2.61 -2.82
N GLY A 51 0.69 -3.29 -2.63
CA GLY A 51 0.35 -3.98 -1.39
C GLY A 51 0.09 -3.02 -0.22
N PRO A 52 -0.84 -2.05 -0.35
CA PRO A 52 -1.18 -1.10 0.73
C PRO A 52 -1.70 -1.78 2.01
N GLY A 53 -2.29 -2.98 1.92
CA GLY A 53 -2.84 -3.70 3.06
C GLY A 53 -3.88 -2.87 3.83
N ILE A 54 -3.56 -2.50 5.07
CA ILE A 54 -4.44 -1.66 5.93
C ILE A 54 -4.32 -0.16 5.65
N GLY A 55 -3.40 0.26 4.78
CA GLY A 55 -3.27 1.65 4.35
C GLY A 55 -2.56 2.60 5.32
N ASN A 56 -1.73 2.10 6.24
CA ASN A 56 -0.94 2.98 7.12
C ASN A 56 0.09 3.80 6.33
N LEU A 57 0.74 3.19 5.33
CA LEU A 57 1.66 3.90 4.46
C LEU A 57 0.89 4.82 3.49
N THR A 58 -0.23 4.35 2.94
CA THR A 58 -1.20 5.14 2.16
C THR A 58 -1.60 6.44 2.86
N ASP A 59 -1.95 6.42 4.15
CA ASP A 59 -2.30 7.63 4.91
C ASP A 59 -1.17 8.66 4.90
N GLU A 60 0.08 8.22 5.05
CA GLU A 60 1.23 9.12 5.11
C GLU A 60 1.56 9.70 3.72
N ILE A 61 1.55 8.86 2.68
CA ILE A 61 1.78 9.30 1.29
C ILE A 61 0.78 10.40 0.90
N LEU A 62 -0.51 10.22 1.22
CA LEU A 62 -1.56 11.18 0.85
C LEU A 62 -1.39 12.58 1.46
N LYS A 63 -0.62 12.72 2.55
CA LYS A 63 -0.34 14.03 3.16
C LYS A 63 0.45 14.98 2.25
N TYR A 64 1.13 14.44 1.23
CA TYR A 64 1.99 15.21 0.32
C TYR A 64 1.23 15.80 -0.88
N GLY A 65 -0.09 15.58 -0.99
CA GLY A 65 -0.90 16.10 -2.09
C GLY A 65 -0.56 15.46 -3.45
N VAL A 66 -0.20 14.18 -3.43
CA VAL A 66 0.09 13.37 -4.63
C VAL A 66 -1.17 12.73 -5.19
N SER A 67 -1.13 12.33 -6.46
CA SER A 67 -2.08 11.38 -7.03
C SER A 67 -1.61 9.96 -6.73
N LEU A 68 -2.31 9.22 -5.87
CA LEU A 68 -1.88 7.87 -5.46
C LEU A 68 -2.63 6.79 -6.22
N VAL A 69 -1.89 5.89 -6.86
CA VAL A 69 -2.36 4.61 -7.39
C VAL A 69 -1.96 3.51 -6.41
N ALA A 70 -2.93 2.73 -5.94
CA ALA A 70 -2.69 1.61 -5.06
C ALA A 70 -3.05 0.29 -5.75
N VAL A 71 -2.12 -0.67 -5.79
CA VAL A 71 -2.34 -2.01 -6.36
C VAL A 71 -2.42 -3.02 -5.23
N GLU A 72 -3.57 -3.65 -5.05
CA GLU A 72 -3.82 -4.66 -4.03
C GLU A 72 -4.43 -5.91 -4.66
N GLN A 73 -3.94 -7.09 -4.30
CA GLN A 73 -4.42 -8.35 -4.86
C GLN A 73 -5.65 -8.88 -4.10
N ASP A 74 -5.68 -8.66 -2.79
CA ASP A 74 -6.69 -9.24 -1.92
C ASP A 74 -7.99 -8.41 -1.94
N GLN A 75 -9.08 -9.08 -2.31
CA GLN A 75 -10.40 -8.46 -2.46
C GLN A 75 -10.91 -7.79 -1.17
N GLU A 76 -10.66 -8.36 0.01
CA GLU A 76 -11.19 -7.81 1.26
C GLU A 76 -10.40 -6.57 1.69
N PHE A 77 -9.08 -6.55 1.46
CA PHE A 77 -8.29 -5.32 1.61
C PHE A 77 -8.74 -4.26 0.61
N CYS A 78 -9.04 -4.62 -0.65
CA CYS A 78 -9.56 -3.67 -1.63
C CYS A 78 -10.87 -3.03 -1.17
N LYS A 79 -11.83 -3.81 -0.68
CA LYS A 79 -13.10 -3.29 -0.13
C LYS A 79 -12.86 -2.34 1.04
N PHE A 80 -11.96 -2.72 1.96
CA PHE A 80 -11.58 -1.90 3.10
C PHE A 80 -10.94 -0.57 2.67
N LEU A 81 -9.96 -0.61 1.77
CA LEU A 81 -9.27 0.57 1.25
C LEU A 81 -10.22 1.49 0.51
N LYS A 82 -11.11 0.95 -0.32
CA LYS A 82 -12.15 1.72 -1.01
C LYS A 82 -13.08 2.43 -0.02
N LYS A 83 -13.48 1.77 1.08
CA LYS A 83 -14.29 2.39 2.13
C LYS A 83 -13.51 3.47 2.89
N ARG A 84 -12.22 3.26 3.13
CA ARG A 84 -11.36 4.16 3.92
C ARG A 84 -10.93 5.41 3.14
N PHE A 85 -10.53 5.24 1.89
CA PHE A 85 -9.93 6.30 1.09
C PHE A 85 -10.85 6.86 0.02
N GLY A 86 -11.83 6.08 -0.44
CA GLY A 86 -12.74 6.51 -1.51
C GLY A 86 -11.98 6.96 -2.74
N ASP A 87 -12.37 8.10 -3.29
CA ASP A 87 -11.79 8.67 -4.50
C ASP A 87 -10.44 9.37 -4.27
N ARG A 88 -9.91 9.36 -3.04
CA ARG A 88 -8.57 9.90 -2.74
C ARG A 88 -7.44 9.04 -3.31
N ILE A 89 -7.73 7.78 -3.67
CA ILE A 89 -6.79 6.87 -4.31
C ILE A 89 -7.42 6.25 -5.55
N GLU A 90 -6.59 5.97 -6.55
CA GLU A 90 -6.93 5.08 -7.66
C GLU A 90 -6.59 3.64 -7.23
N LEU A 91 -7.59 2.85 -6.86
CA LEU A 91 -7.40 1.48 -6.38
C LEU A 91 -7.55 0.46 -7.52
N ILE A 92 -6.50 -0.31 -7.76
CA ILE A 92 -6.44 -1.38 -8.75
C ILE A 92 -6.40 -2.72 -8.02
N GLN A 93 -7.45 -3.54 -8.18
CA GLN A 93 -7.47 -4.89 -7.64
C GLN A 93 -6.77 -5.86 -8.59
N ALA A 94 -5.49 -6.15 -8.37
CA ALA A 94 -4.72 -7.05 -9.22
C ALA A 94 -3.47 -7.66 -8.56
N ASP A 95 -2.98 -8.75 -9.13
CA ASP A 95 -1.64 -9.28 -8.86
C ASP A 95 -0.60 -8.38 -9.53
N ALA A 96 0.12 -7.58 -8.73
CA ALA A 96 1.07 -6.58 -9.23
C ALA A 96 2.19 -7.18 -10.09
N VAL A 97 2.55 -8.45 -9.89
CA VAL A 97 3.56 -9.14 -10.71
C VAL A 97 3.05 -9.31 -12.14
N LYS A 98 1.75 -9.56 -12.31
CA LYS A 98 1.13 -9.86 -13.62
C LYS A 98 0.44 -8.66 -14.27
N ALA A 99 -0.06 -7.72 -13.48
CA ALA A 99 -0.85 -6.60 -13.96
C ALA A 99 -0.04 -5.60 -14.80
N PHE A 100 -0.69 -4.90 -15.71
CA PHE A 100 -0.11 -3.67 -16.25
C PHE A 100 -0.12 -2.60 -15.16
N LEU A 101 1.04 -1.99 -14.88
CA LEU A 101 1.13 -0.88 -13.95
C LEU A 101 0.90 0.41 -14.74
N PRO A 102 0.00 1.31 -14.31
CA PRO A 102 -0.20 2.59 -14.98
C PRO A 102 1.07 3.45 -14.87
N GLU A 103 1.13 4.56 -15.61
CA GLU A 103 2.24 5.50 -15.45
C GLU A 103 2.31 6.06 -14.02
N PHE A 104 3.53 6.16 -13.49
CA PHE A 104 3.85 6.75 -12.20
C PHE A 104 5.22 7.44 -12.30
N SER A 105 5.44 8.45 -11.46
CA SER A 105 6.73 9.12 -11.33
C SER A 105 7.57 8.55 -10.20
N LYS A 106 6.94 7.96 -9.17
CA LYS A 106 7.61 7.36 -8.02
C LYS A 106 6.85 6.14 -7.51
N VAL A 107 7.57 5.24 -6.85
CA VAL A 107 7.01 4.10 -6.13
C VAL A 107 7.39 4.19 -4.65
N VAL A 108 6.41 4.03 -3.77
CA VAL A 108 6.61 3.98 -2.31
C VAL A 108 5.78 2.82 -1.79
N SER A 109 6.43 1.77 -1.28
CA SER A 109 5.73 0.52 -0.95
C SER A 109 6.45 -0.28 0.13
N ASN A 110 5.68 -0.87 1.04
CA ASN A 110 6.17 -1.89 1.97
C ASN A 110 5.94 -3.28 1.37
N LEU A 111 6.76 -3.63 0.37
CA LEU A 111 6.53 -4.83 -0.45
C LEU A 111 6.57 -6.13 0.38
N PRO A 112 5.64 -7.08 0.15
CA PRO A 112 5.77 -8.42 0.67
C PRO A 112 7.05 -9.09 0.14
N TYR A 113 7.85 -9.69 1.03
CA TYR A 113 9.13 -10.31 0.67
C TYR A 113 9.04 -11.34 -0.46
N GLN A 114 7.89 -12.00 -0.61
CA GLN A 114 7.70 -13.05 -1.63
C GLN A 114 7.64 -12.51 -3.05
N ILE A 115 7.27 -11.25 -3.22
CA ILE A 115 7.13 -10.61 -4.53
C ILE A 115 8.13 -9.47 -4.74
N SER A 116 8.98 -9.17 -3.75
CA SER A 116 9.89 -8.02 -3.83
C SER A 116 10.83 -8.12 -5.03
N SER A 117 11.49 -9.25 -5.25
CA SER A 117 12.38 -9.46 -6.39
C SER A 117 11.71 -9.28 -7.76
N PRO A 118 10.61 -10.00 -8.11
CA PRO A 118 9.96 -9.81 -9.40
C PRO A 118 9.36 -8.41 -9.58
N ILE A 119 8.89 -7.76 -8.51
CA ILE A 119 8.44 -6.37 -8.58
C ILE A 119 9.61 -5.42 -8.84
N THR A 120 10.74 -5.56 -8.15
CA THR A 120 11.93 -4.73 -8.41
C THR A 120 12.37 -4.85 -9.87
N PHE A 121 12.47 -6.06 -10.43
CA PHE A 121 12.83 -6.23 -11.85
C PHE A 121 11.81 -5.64 -12.83
N LYS A 122 10.54 -5.58 -12.45
CA LYS A 122 9.47 -4.98 -13.26
C LYS A 122 9.50 -3.44 -13.24
N LEU A 123 10.10 -2.86 -12.20
CA LEU A 123 10.22 -1.41 -12.02
C LEU A 123 11.50 -0.84 -12.65
N LEU A 124 12.44 -1.69 -13.06
CA LEU A 124 13.68 -1.36 -13.79
C LEU A 124 13.46 -1.37 -15.30
#